data_AF-A0A0U5CAI2-F1
#
_entry.id   AF-A0A0U5CAI2-F1
#
_cell.length_a   1.000
_cell.length_b   1.000
_cell.length_c   1.000
_cell.angle_alpha   90.00
_cell.angle_beta   90.00
_cell.angle_gamma   90.00
#
_symmetry.space_group_name_H-M   'P 1'
#
loop_
_entity.id
_entity.type
_entity.pdbx_description
1 polymer ?
#
loop_
_entity_poly.entity_id
_entity_poly.type
_entity_poly.pdbx_seq_one_letter_code
_entity_poly.pdbx_strand_id
1 'polypeptide(L)'
;MIRLSTENALRAVVGAFFLSCTFIVTSYSTTFAFDQPFHTAVLACFLSGVSILILSRFADRISNVSLPTDKYSAVPLSELDTTFGALPANGLDNHGPSTHDRLSLRWWLKVGVLSGIACARIALFRSSTENIECAPTGYTYLVPFLVAVYDSWRNQRAAICWARPSGPQNALVHAFISLASRVRYLTLQSRLRYVISATFLVFSGIILASFKGDQSTYICPIVSGEHTRQQTFGYLSLLLDFLIITGSAELSSEGGRPGDGNRKQGLISWGYGLLGVALFWIPWVVYLTVKNGGGTFATSNYLRSAWGQAALVAIAITSASQMLPQYGMVGLCVLGGFIASYFNLLSTIVNGQEPFPLIHPSHAFAALFFCSIGGLIFLFSRTASDDEPQFLTRLNWVLRFVIVTLFGIGLFWIFSQPSISHLHPIELLIHEAGENHDTWLRTAKESIGLAEAVQHYQVKYGQHPPPYVFWSSFMGFVLIALEILTNGMTTP
;
A
#
# COMPACT_ATOMS: atom_id res chain seq x y z
N MET A 1 26.11 -0.45 24.46
CA MET A 1 25.85 -0.15 23.02
C MET A 1 25.93 -1.48 22.27
N ILE A 2 24.79 -2.08 21.93
CA ILE A 2 24.77 -3.41 21.30
C ILE A 2 25.12 -3.21 19.82
N ARG A 3 26.26 -3.74 19.36
CA ARG A 3 26.62 -3.75 17.94
C ARG A 3 25.73 -4.78 17.24
N LEU A 4 24.58 -4.34 16.74
CA LEU A 4 23.75 -5.15 15.85
C LEU A 4 24.57 -5.44 14.58
N SER A 5 24.69 -6.71 14.22
CA SER A 5 25.20 -7.11 12.90
C SER A 5 24.40 -6.40 11.80
N THR A 6 25.07 -5.95 10.75
CA THR A 6 24.43 -5.29 9.59
C THR A 6 23.31 -6.14 8.99
N GLU A 7 23.45 -7.47 9.03
CA GLU A 7 22.43 -8.43 8.62
C GLU A 7 21.16 -8.35 9.48
N ASN A 8 21.32 -8.24 10.82
CA ASN A 8 20.19 -8.14 11.74
C ASN A 8 19.49 -6.78 11.61
N ALA A 9 20.26 -5.71 11.40
CA ALA A 9 19.71 -4.37 11.15
C ALA A 9 18.85 -4.36 9.88
N LEU A 10 19.33 -4.96 8.79
CA LEU A 10 18.54 -5.06 7.56
C LEU A 10 17.25 -5.88 7.75
N ARG A 11 17.34 -7.04 8.39
CA ARG A 11 16.15 -7.86 8.67
C ARG A 11 15.11 -7.10 9.49
N ALA A 12 15.57 -6.33 10.49
CA ALA A 12 14.69 -5.48 11.28
C ALA A 12 14.05 -4.36 10.45
N VAL A 13 14.80 -3.73 9.55
CA VAL A 13 14.29 -2.70 8.63
C VAL A 13 13.24 -3.28 7.68
N VAL A 14 13.51 -4.44 7.06
CA VAL A 14 12.53 -5.10 6.19
C VAL A 14 11.29 -5.52 6.96
N GLY A 15 11.45 -6.07 8.16
CA GLY A 15 10.33 -6.39 9.04
C GLY A 15 9.50 -5.16 9.41
N ALA A 16 10.14 -4.04 9.75
CA ALA A 16 9.48 -2.78 10.05
C ALA A 16 8.72 -2.22 8.84
N PHE A 17 9.31 -2.30 7.63
CA PHE A 17 8.63 -1.91 6.39
C PHE A 17 7.37 -2.77 6.17
N PHE A 18 7.50 -4.09 6.27
CA PHE A 18 6.37 -4.99 6.04
C PHE A 18 5.26 -4.80 7.06
N LEU A 19 5.60 -4.76 8.36
CA LEU A 19 4.62 -4.56 9.41
C LEU A 19 3.94 -3.19 9.28
N SER A 20 4.69 -2.12 9.05
CA SER A 20 4.09 -0.79 8.87
C SER A 20 3.15 -0.72 7.66
N CYS A 21 3.56 -1.24 6.50
CA CYS A 21 2.68 -1.34 5.33
C CYS A 21 1.42 -2.17 5.62
N THR A 22 1.56 -3.33 6.28
CA THR A 22 0.43 -4.17 6.69
C THR A 22 -0.54 -3.40 7.58
N PHE A 23 -0.03 -2.75 8.64
CA PHE A 23 -0.86 -1.99 9.57
C PHE A 23 -1.55 -0.80 8.89
N ILE A 24 -0.85 -0.06 8.02
CA ILE A 24 -1.45 1.06 7.28
C ILE A 24 -2.62 0.57 6.42
N VAL A 25 -2.44 -0.56 5.71
CA VAL A 25 -3.46 -1.12 4.81
C VAL A 25 -4.65 -1.65 5.60
N THR A 26 -4.43 -2.40 6.67
CA THR A 26 -5.52 -3.03 7.45
C THR A 26 -6.27 -2.05 8.33
N SER A 27 -5.62 -0.96 8.77
CA SER A 27 -6.27 0.07 9.59
C SER A 27 -6.99 1.14 8.79
N TYR A 28 -6.86 1.14 7.45
CA TYR A 28 -7.42 2.17 6.58
C TYR A 28 -8.93 2.39 6.79
N SER A 29 -9.70 1.32 6.95
CA SER A 29 -11.16 1.39 7.12
C SER A 29 -11.62 1.61 8.57
N THR A 30 -10.75 1.44 9.56
CA THR A 30 -11.14 1.41 10.98
C THR A 30 -10.63 2.61 11.78
N THR A 31 -9.77 3.45 11.19
CA THR A 31 -9.14 4.56 11.90
C THR A 31 -9.84 5.89 11.66
N PHE A 32 -10.06 6.64 12.76
CA PHE A 32 -10.54 8.03 12.71
C PHE A 32 -9.56 9.00 12.05
N ALA A 33 -8.33 8.57 11.75
CA ALA A 33 -7.34 9.43 11.11
C ALA A 33 -7.79 9.95 9.73
N PHE A 34 -8.71 9.24 9.07
CA PHE A 34 -9.24 9.62 7.76
C PHE A 34 -10.46 10.56 7.82
N ASP A 35 -10.95 10.91 9.02
CA ASP A 35 -12.00 11.93 9.18
C ASP A 35 -11.50 13.32 8.74
N GLN A 36 -10.20 13.57 8.94
CA GLN A 36 -9.50 14.78 8.51
C GLN A 36 -8.22 14.39 7.77
N PRO A 37 -8.33 13.85 6.54
CA PRO A 37 -7.24 13.19 5.85
C PRO A 37 -6.12 14.16 5.49
N PHE A 38 -6.47 15.43 5.24
CA PHE A 38 -5.51 16.51 5.00
C PHE A 38 -4.59 16.78 6.20
N HIS A 39 -5.13 16.84 7.42
CA HIS A 39 -4.36 17.07 8.64
C HIS A 39 -3.39 15.91 8.91
N THR A 40 -3.89 14.68 8.77
CA THR A 40 -3.10 13.46 8.94
C THR A 40 -1.96 13.37 7.92
N ALA A 41 -2.19 13.76 6.66
CA ALA A 41 -1.16 13.75 5.62
C ALA A 41 -0.03 14.77 5.91
N VAL A 42 -0.38 15.98 6.36
CA VAL A 42 0.61 17.01 6.74
C VAL A 42 1.43 16.54 7.95
N LEU A 43 0.77 15.96 8.96
CA LEU A 43 1.43 15.38 10.13
C LEU A 43 2.37 14.23 9.74
N ALA A 44 1.94 13.34 8.84
CA ALA A 44 2.76 12.24 8.33
C ALA A 44 4.01 12.76 7.59
N CYS A 45 3.87 13.80 6.75
CA CYS A 45 5.01 14.43 6.08
C CYS A 45 5.99 15.06 7.09
N PHE A 46 5.47 15.75 8.11
CA PHE A 46 6.29 16.34 9.17
C PHE A 46 7.08 15.29 9.95
N LEU A 47 6.40 14.25 10.46
CA LEU A 47 7.04 13.18 11.21
C LEU A 47 8.05 12.42 10.35
N SER A 48 7.69 12.09 9.11
CA SER A 48 8.60 11.40 8.19
C SER A 48 9.84 12.24 7.88
N GLY A 49 9.68 13.54 7.63
CA GLY A 49 10.78 14.46 7.39
C GLY A 49 11.73 14.53 8.59
N VAL A 50 11.19 14.72 9.79
CA VAL A 50 11.98 14.75 11.05
C VAL A 50 12.68 13.41 11.29
N SER A 51 11.98 12.28 11.14
CA SER A 51 12.57 10.96 11.35
C SER A 51 13.70 10.65 10.37
N ILE A 52 13.58 11.03 9.09
CA ILE A 52 14.66 10.87 8.10
C ILE A 52 15.86 11.76 8.46
N LEU A 53 15.64 13.02 8.89
CA LEU A 53 16.72 13.91 9.31
C LEU A 53 17.46 13.37 10.54
N ILE A 54 16.74 12.84 11.52
CA ILE A 54 17.33 12.17 12.68
C ILE A 54 18.16 10.96 12.22
N LEU A 55 17.60 10.12 11.35
CA LEU A 55 18.27 8.94 10.81
C LEU A 55 19.54 9.30 10.02
N SER A 56 19.52 10.41 9.28
CA SER A 56 20.69 10.91 8.54
C SER A 56 21.87 11.27 9.44
N ARG A 57 21.63 11.73 10.67
CA ARG A 57 22.68 12.02 11.67
C ARG A 57 23.35 10.76 12.20
N PHE A 58 22.64 9.63 12.19
CA PHE A 58 23.16 8.36 12.67
C PHE A 58 23.79 7.49 11.56
N ALA A 59 23.50 7.77 10.29
CA ALA A 59 24.03 7.02 9.15
C ALA A 59 25.57 6.95 9.15
N ASP A 60 26.23 8.04 9.52
CA ASP A 60 27.70 8.16 9.63
C ASP A 60 28.33 7.10 10.53
N ARG A 61 27.64 6.71 11.60
CA ARG A 61 28.14 5.71 12.55
C ARG A 61 27.99 4.29 12.02
N ILE A 62 27.09 4.05 11.07
CA ILE A 62 26.75 2.72 10.56
C ILE A 62 27.62 2.36 9.36
N SER A 63 27.91 3.30 8.46
CA SER A 63 28.69 3.03 7.23
C SER A 63 30.17 2.74 7.49
N ASN A 64 30.75 3.21 8.60
CA ASN A 64 32.17 3.01 8.91
C ASN A 64 32.54 1.60 9.39
N VAL A 65 31.63 0.62 9.31
CA VAL A 65 32.01 -0.79 9.45
C VAL A 65 32.68 -1.19 8.15
N SER A 66 33.94 -0.78 8.02
CA SER A 66 34.86 -1.12 6.96
C SER A 66 34.70 -2.59 6.61
N LEU A 67 34.18 -2.86 5.40
CA LEU A 67 34.36 -4.16 4.78
C LEU A 67 35.86 -4.47 4.94
N PRO A 68 36.24 -5.65 5.45
CA PRO A 68 37.64 -6.03 5.45
C PRO A 68 38.08 -5.85 4.01
N THR A 69 38.99 -4.90 3.77
CA THR A 69 39.76 -4.81 2.55
C THR A 69 40.53 -6.12 2.49
N ASP A 70 39.86 -7.17 2.05
CA ASP A 70 40.51 -8.35 1.54
C ASP A 70 41.46 -7.80 0.49
N LYS A 71 42.74 -8.05 0.74
CA LYS A 71 43.89 -7.61 -0.02
C LYS A 71 43.88 -8.27 -1.41
N TYR A 72 42.81 -8.11 -2.18
CA TYR A 72 42.91 -8.11 -3.62
C TYR A 72 43.63 -6.82 -3.98
N SER A 73 44.96 -6.90 -3.89
CA SER A 73 45.88 -6.06 -4.63
C SER A 73 45.48 -6.21 -6.09
N ALA A 74 44.54 -5.37 -6.54
CA ALA A 74 44.32 -5.16 -7.95
C ALA A 74 45.67 -4.71 -8.49
N VAL A 75 46.40 -5.64 -9.10
CA VAL A 75 47.64 -5.37 -9.81
C VAL A 75 47.30 -4.24 -10.78
N PRO A 76 47.83 -3.03 -10.59
CA PRO A 76 47.57 -1.96 -11.52
C PRO A 76 48.21 -2.37 -12.84
N LEU A 77 47.39 -2.70 -13.85
CA LEU A 77 47.85 -2.81 -15.24
C LEU A 77 48.15 -1.40 -15.81
N SER A 78 49.02 -0.65 -15.13
CA SER A 78 49.49 0.68 -15.53
C SER A 78 51.01 0.73 -15.67
N GLU A 79 51.64 -0.38 -16.04
CA GLU A 79 53.05 -0.41 -16.42
C GLU A 79 53.21 -0.97 -17.84
N LEU A 80 52.80 -0.20 -18.85
CA LEU A 80 53.61 -0.03 -20.06
C LEU A 80 53.05 1.13 -20.89
N ASP A 81 53.96 1.98 -21.35
CA ASP A 81 53.76 3.12 -22.25
C ASP A 81 53.19 4.41 -21.65
N THR A 82 54.04 5.24 -21.05
CA THR A 82 54.66 6.37 -21.78
C THR A 82 55.52 7.25 -20.87
N THR A 83 56.83 7.22 -21.13
CA THR A 83 57.81 8.20 -20.68
C THR A 83 57.58 9.52 -21.43
N PHE A 84 56.92 10.51 -20.83
CA PHE A 84 57.02 11.90 -21.29
C PHE A 84 57.01 12.89 -20.12
N GLY A 85 58.20 13.47 -19.87
CA GLY A 85 58.42 14.87 -19.51
C GLY A 85 57.58 15.45 -18.38
N ALA A 86 58.07 15.33 -17.15
CA ALA A 86 57.67 16.19 -16.05
C ALA A 86 58.04 17.66 -16.33
N LEU A 87 57.04 18.53 -16.40
CA LEU A 87 57.17 19.97 -16.27
C LEU A 87 56.40 20.41 -15.00
N PRO A 88 57.03 21.15 -14.06
CA PRO A 88 56.33 21.64 -12.89
C PRO A 88 55.49 22.87 -13.27
N ALA A 89 54.18 22.68 -13.38
CA ALA A 89 53.24 23.78 -13.55
C ALA A 89 52.93 24.41 -12.19
N ASN A 90 53.69 25.45 -11.83
CA ASN A 90 53.30 26.42 -10.80
C ASN A 90 52.11 27.24 -11.33
N GLY A 91 50.90 26.75 -11.09
CA GLY A 91 49.64 27.37 -11.48
C GLY A 91 49.01 28.15 -10.34
N LEU A 92 49.15 29.48 -10.42
CA LEU A 92 48.52 30.54 -9.64
C LEU A 92 47.05 30.22 -9.25
N ASP A 93 46.76 30.24 -7.95
CA ASP A 93 45.42 30.11 -7.35
C ASP A 93 44.47 31.23 -7.82
N ASN A 94 43.84 31.03 -8.97
CA ASN A 94 42.70 31.85 -9.38
C ASN A 94 41.46 31.39 -8.59
N HIS A 95 41.15 32.13 -7.54
CA HIS A 95 39.96 32.02 -6.69
C HIS A 95 38.69 32.42 -7.48
N GLY A 96 38.38 31.68 -8.54
CA GLY A 96 37.11 31.80 -9.25
C GLY A 96 35.96 31.35 -8.33
N PRO A 97 34.77 31.97 -8.42
CA PRO A 97 33.61 31.56 -7.63
C PRO A 97 33.38 30.06 -7.83
N SER A 98 33.46 29.33 -6.73
CA SER A 98 33.64 27.89 -6.71
C SER A 98 32.54 27.20 -7.51
N THR A 99 32.92 26.27 -8.39
CA THR A 99 32.00 25.41 -9.14
C THR A 99 31.04 24.61 -8.24
N HIS A 100 31.37 24.53 -6.94
CA HIS A 100 30.57 23.92 -5.88
C HIS A 100 29.22 24.62 -5.65
N ASP A 101 29.17 25.96 -5.74
CA ASP A 101 27.94 26.72 -5.47
C ASP A 101 26.87 26.49 -6.56
N ARG A 102 27.31 26.34 -7.82
CA ARG A 102 26.40 26.07 -8.95
C ARG A 102 25.81 24.66 -8.92
N LEU A 103 26.57 23.66 -8.46
CA LEU A 103 26.10 22.28 -8.34
C LEU A 103 25.08 22.14 -7.20
N SER A 104 25.34 22.81 -6.07
CA SER A 104 24.41 22.88 -4.93
C SER A 104 23.05 23.46 -5.33
N LEU A 105 23.02 24.57 -6.06
CA LEU A 105 21.76 25.21 -6.47
C LEU A 105 20.91 24.31 -7.38
N ARG A 106 21.52 23.65 -8.38
CA ARG A 106 20.80 22.72 -9.28
C ARG A 106 20.20 21.55 -8.51
N TRP A 107 20.89 21.07 -7.49
CA TRP A 107 20.41 19.99 -6.65
C TRP A 107 19.23 20.43 -5.77
N TRP A 108 19.33 21.58 -5.11
CA TRP A 108 18.22 22.14 -4.34
C TRP A 108 17.01 22.49 -5.20
N LEU A 109 17.22 22.88 -6.47
CA LEU A 109 16.15 23.05 -7.45
C LEU A 109 15.39 21.74 -7.68
N LYS A 110 16.10 20.60 -7.85
CA LYS A 110 15.46 19.28 -8.00
C LYS A 110 14.64 18.91 -6.76
N VAL A 111 15.19 19.16 -5.57
CA VAL A 111 14.48 18.95 -4.29
C VAL A 111 13.23 19.83 -4.21
N GLY A 112 13.35 21.11 -4.59
CA GLY A 112 12.23 22.05 -4.63
C GLY A 112 11.14 21.63 -5.60
N VAL A 113 11.50 21.16 -6.81
CA VAL A 113 10.55 20.62 -7.79
C VAL A 113 9.84 19.38 -7.22
N LEU A 114 10.57 18.43 -6.63
CA LEU A 114 9.99 17.24 -6.04
C LEU A 114 9.05 17.58 -4.87
N SER A 115 9.44 18.54 -4.02
CA SER A 115 8.62 19.07 -2.94
C SER A 115 7.34 19.72 -3.48
N GLY A 116 7.44 20.50 -4.58
CA GLY A 116 6.27 21.07 -5.27
C GLY A 116 5.30 20.01 -5.81
N ILE A 117 5.83 18.92 -6.41
CA ILE A 117 5.02 17.77 -6.86
C ILE A 117 4.33 17.10 -5.68
N ALA A 118 5.02 16.93 -4.54
CA ALA A 118 4.43 16.39 -3.31
C ALA A 118 3.35 17.32 -2.72
N CYS A 119 3.55 18.65 -2.77
CA CYS A 119 2.51 19.62 -2.40
C CYS A 119 1.27 19.48 -3.29
N ALA A 120 1.45 19.40 -4.61
CA ALA A 120 0.35 19.17 -5.55
C ALA A 120 -0.38 17.86 -5.26
N ARG A 121 0.35 16.80 -4.88
CA ARG A 121 -0.23 15.51 -4.50
C ARG A 121 -1.12 15.59 -3.25
N ILE A 122 -0.72 16.37 -2.24
CA ILE A 122 -1.55 16.62 -1.04
C ILE A 122 -2.79 17.44 -1.39
N ALA A 123 -2.66 18.45 -2.27
CA ALA A 123 -3.82 19.22 -2.74
C ALA A 123 -4.83 18.33 -3.48
N LEU A 124 -4.37 17.46 -4.37
CA LEU A 124 -5.23 16.49 -5.05
C LEU A 124 -5.84 15.47 -4.09
N PHE A 125 -5.07 15.01 -3.11
CA PHE A 125 -5.59 14.11 -2.09
C PHE A 125 -6.76 14.74 -1.34
N ARG A 126 -6.61 16.00 -0.91
CA ARG A 126 -7.71 16.76 -0.31
C ARG A 126 -8.93 16.84 -1.24
N SER A 127 -8.72 17.26 -2.49
CA SER A 127 -9.81 17.41 -3.46
C SER A 127 -10.54 16.10 -3.76
N SER A 128 -9.81 14.98 -3.73
CA SER A 128 -10.38 13.64 -3.93
C SER A 128 -11.16 13.19 -2.68
N THR A 129 -10.68 13.50 -1.48
CA THR A 129 -11.39 13.16 -0.23
C THR A 129 -12.67 13.96 -0.02
N GLU A 130 -12.77 15.18 -0.54
CA GLU A 130 -14.00 15.99 -0.46
C GLU A 130 -15.16 15.36 -1.25
N ASN A 131 -14.87 14.47 -2.22
CA ASN A 131 -15.87 13.79 -3.06
C ASN A 131 -15.62 12.27 -3.10
N ILE A 132 -15.30 11.68 -1.95
CA ILE A 132 -14.89 10.27 -1.86
C ILE A 132 -15.96 9.30 -2.35
N GLU A 133 -17.24 9.69 -2.26
CA GLU A 133 -18.40 8.90 -2.74
C GLU A 133 -18.35 8.66 -4.24
N CYS A 134 -17.73 9.57 -5.00
CA CYS A 134 -17.59 9.51 -6.45
C CYS A 134 -16.18 9.14 -6.91
N ALA A 135 -15.26 8.91 -5.96
CA ALA A 135 -13.89 8.57 -6.30
C ALA A 135 -13.82 7.10 -6.75
N PRO A 136 -13.33 6.82 -7.97
CA PRO A 136 -13.17 5.46 -8.43
C PRO A 136 -12.17 4.71 -7.54
N THR A 137 -12.19 3.39 -7.63
CA THR A 137 -11.17 2.56 -7.00
C THR A 137 -9.78 3.02 -7.45
N GLY A 138 -8.90 3.33 -6.48
CA GLY A 138 -7.62 3.96 -6.77
C GLY A 138 -6.74 3.10 -7.70
N TYR A 139 -6.01 3.76 -8.59
CA TYR A 139 -5.08 3.13 -9.55
C TYR A 139 -3.70 2.78 -8.96
N THR A 140 -3.60 2.65 -7.63
CA THR A 140 -2.32 2.48 -6.92
C THR A 140 -1.59 1.20 -7.33
N TYR A 141 -2.32 0.17 -7.78
CA TYR A 141 -1.75 -1.08 -8.30
C TYR A 141 -0.96 -0.89 -9.60
N LEU A 142 -1.14 0.22 -10.34
CA LEU A 142 -0.35 0.54 -11.54
C LEU A 142 1.02 1.13 -11.22
N VAL A 143 1.25 1.64 -10.01
CA VAL A 143 2.51 2.29 -9.62
C VAL A 143 3.72 1.37 -9.81
N PRO A 144 3.75 0.11 -9.30
CA PRO A 144 4.90 -0.77 -9.49
C PRO A 144 5.18 -1.05 -10.97
N PHE A 145 4.15 -1.09 -11.81
CA PHE A 145 4.29 -1.33 -13.24
C PHE A 145 4.94 -0.15 -13.97
N LEU A 146 4.46 1.09 -13.74
CA LEU A 146 5.06 2.28 -14.33
C LEU A 146 6.53 2.44 -13.90
N VAL A 147 6.82 2.20 -12.63
CA VAL A 147 8.17 2.23 -12.07
C VAL A 147 9.07 1.17 -12.70
N ALA A 148 8.56 -0.06 -12.89
CA ALA A 148 9.31 -1.13 -13.56
C ALA A 148 9.56 -0.84 -15.05
N VAL A 149 8.59 -0.25 -15.75
CA VAL A 149 8.75 0.18 -17.16
C VAL A 149 9.82 1.27 -17.25
N TYR A 150 9.77 2.27 -16.38
CA TYR A 150 10.78 3.34 -16.32
C TYR A 150 12.19 2.78 -16.07
N ASP A 151 12.35 1.90 -15.08
CA ASP A 151 13.64 1.27 -14.78
C ASP A 151 14.14 0.42 -15.96
N SER A 152 13.25 -0.34 -16.60
CA SER A 152 13.58 -1.14 -17.78
C SER A 152 14.05 -0.28 -18.96
N TRP A 153 13.45 0.90 -19.13
CA TRP A 153 13.82 1.88 -20.15
C TRP A 153 15.14 2.57 -19.82
N ARG A 154 15.34 2.94 -18.55
CA ARG A 154 16.56 3.60 -18.07
C ARG A 154 17.80 2.73 -18.19
N ASN A 155 17.65 1.43 -17.94
CA ASN A 155 18.73 0.44 -17.90
C ASN A 155 18.99 -0.26 -19.26
N GLN A 156 18.47 0.28 -20.38
CA GLN A 156 18.63 -0.31 -21.71
C GLN A 156 20.07 -0.38 -22.25
N ARG A 157 21.07 0.22 -21.57
CA ARG A 157 22.41 0.41 -22.13
C ARG A 157 23.38 -0.77 -21.94
N ALA A 158 23.10 -1.71 -21.03
CA ALA A 158 23.95 -2.90 -20.83
C ALA A 158 23.23 -4.14 -21.38
N ALA A 159 23.49 -4.52 -22.63
CA ALA A 159 22.91 -5.74 -23.22
C ALA A 159 23.86 -6.90 -22.97
N ILE A 160 23.53 -7.78 -22.04
CA ILE A 160 24.18 -9.08 -21.94
C ILE A 160 23.49 -9.98 -22.97
N CYS A 161 24.17 -10.27 -24.08
CA CYS A 161 23.68 -11.22 -25.07
C CYS A 161 23.52 -12.59 -24.44
N TRP A 162 22.35 -13.21 -24.61
CA TRP A 162 22.11 -14.60 -24.19
C TRP A 162 23.14 -15.52 -24.86
N ALA A 163 23.97 -16.20 -24.04
CA ALA A 163 24.82 -17.27 -24.52
C ALA A 163 24.04 -18.58 -24.49
N ARG A 164 23.98 -19.27 -25.64
CA ARG A 164 23.32 -20.58 -25.74
C ARG A 164 24.06 -21.58 -24.85
N PRO A 165 23.38 -22.26 -23.90
CA PRO A 165 24.01 -23.29 -23.10
C PRO A 165 24.44 -24.45 -24.01
N SER A 166 25.69 -24.90 -23.86
CA SER A 166 26.20 -26.12 -24.49
C SER A 166 25.46 -27.33 -23.91
N GLY A 167 24.55 -27.93 -24.70
CA GLY A 167 23.57 -28.90 -24.22
C GLY A 167 23.86 -30.38 -24.57
N PRO A 168 23.12 -31.33 -23.95
CA PRO A 168 23.29 -32.77 -24.09
C PRO A 168 22.83 -33.32 -25.47
N GLN A 169 23.31 -34.53 -25.84
CA GLN A 169 23.10 -35.14 -27.18
C GLN A 169 21.64 -35.48 -27.52
N ASN A 170 20.74 -35.66 -26.54
CA ASN A 170 19.35 -36.06 -26.78
C ASN A 170 18.49 -34.89 -27.26
N ALA A 171 17.98 -34.96 -28.49
CA ALA A 171 17.26 -33.86 -29.15
C ALA A 171 16.00 -33.37 -28.39
N LEU A 172 15.18 -34.28 -27.84
CA LEU A 172 13.95 -33.90 -27.10
C LEU A 172 14.25 -33.24 -25.76
N VAL A 173 15.19 -33.80 -25.01
CA VAL A 173 15.65 -33.22 -23.73
C VAL A 173 16.33 -31.87 -23.98
N HIS A 174 17.12 -31.77 -25.05
CA HIS A 174 17.73 -30.51 -25.47
C HIS A 174 16.68 -29.48 -25.88
N ALA A 175 15.61 -29.87 -26.59
CA ALA A 175 14.51 -28.96 -26.94
C ALA A 175 13.81 -28.42 -25.69
N PHE A 176 13.45 -29.30 -24.74
CA PHE A 176 12.81 -28.88 -23.49
C PHE A 176 13.72 -28.00 -22.63
N ILE A 177 14.99 -28.38 -22.45
CA ILE A 177 15.97 -27.56 -21.72
C ILE A 177 16.21 -26.22 -22.41
N SER A 178 16.26 -26.19 -23.75
CA SER A 178 16.41 -24.94 -24.51
C SER A 178 15.19 -24.02 -24.35
N LEU A 179 13.98 -24.59 -24.35
CA LEU A 179 12.76 -23.83 -24.14
C LEU A 179 12.68 -23.32 -22.70
N ALA A 180 12.92 -24.19 -21.71
CA ALA A 180 12.93 -23.84 -20.29
C ALA A 180 14.00 -22.81 -19.95
N SER A 181 15.21 -22.95 -20.49
CA SER A 181 16.29 -21.96 -20.30
C SER A 181 15.99 -20.64 -21.02
N ARG A 182 15.35 -20.66 -22.18
CA ARG A 182 14.91 -19.44 -22.88
C ARG A 182 13.79 -18.74 -22.13
N VAL A 183 12.80 -19.48 -21.63
CA VAL A 183 11.74 -18.93 -20.78
C VAL A 183 12.34 -18.37 -19.50
N ARG A 184 13.21 -19.12 -18.81
CA ARG A 184 13.92 -18.66 -17.61
C ARG A 184 14.76 -17.42 -17.88
N TYR A 185 15.48 -17.37 -18.99
CA TYR A 185 16.24 -16.19 -19.38
C TYR A 185 15.30 -15.01 -19.63
N LEU A 186 14.23 -15.19 -20.40
CA LEU A 186 13.24 -14.16 -20.69
C LEU A 186 12.50 -13.67 -19.43
N THR A 187 12.19 -14.55 -18.49
CA THR A 187 11.42 -14.18 -17.29
C THR A 187 12.29 -13.68 -16.15
N LEU A 188 13.46 -14.29 -15.90
CA LEU A 188 14.29 -14.00 -14.73
C LEU A 188 15.54 -13.16 -15.03
N GLN A 189 16.12 -13.29 -16.22
CA GLN A 189 17.38 -12.61 -16.57
C GLN A 189 17.18 -11.46 -17.55
N SER A 190 16.02 -11.35 -18.18
CA SER A 190 15.76 -10.27 -19.13
C SER A 190 15.54 -8.94 -18.42
N ARG A 191 15.69 -7.86 -19.20
CA ARG A 191 15.40 -6.48 -18.78
C ARG A 191 13.95 -6.27 -18.36
N LEU A 192 13.05 -7.14 -18.82
CA LEU A 192 11.62 -7.09 -18.52
C LEU A 192 11.25 -7.91 -17.28
N ARG A 193 12.23 -8.51 -16.57
CA ARG A 193 11.98 -9.37 -15.40
C ARG A 193 11.07 -8.70 -14.35
N TYR A 194 11.32 -7.43 -14.06
CA TYR A 194 10.51 -6.69 -13.11
C TYR A 194 9.17 -6.21 -13.68
N VAL A 195 9.12 -5.96 -15.00
CA VAL A 195 7.86 -5.60 -15.69
C VAL A 195 6.89 -6.77 -15.62
N ILE A 196 7.35 -8.00 -15.86
CA ILE A 196 6.53 -9.21 -15.77
C ILE A 196 5.95 -9.36 -14.36
N SER A 197 6.79 -9.27 -13.32
CA SER A 197 6.32 -9.30 -11.93
C SER A 197 5.27 -8.22 -11.64
N ALA A 198 5.53 -6.98 -12.06
CA ALA A 198 4.61 -5.87 -11.83
C ALA A 198 3.30 -6.03 -12.62
N THR A 199 3.30 -6.61 -13.82
CA THR A 199 2.07 -6.92 -14.56
C THR A 199 1.16 -7.90 -13.83
N PHE A 200 1.73 -8.92 -13.18
CA PHE A 200 0.95 -9.84 -12.35
C PHE A 200 0.33 -9.13 -11.13
N LEU A 201 1.05 -8.20 -10.51
CA LEU A 201 0.49 -7.36 -9.45
C LEU A 201 -0.64 -6.44 -9.97
N VAL A 202 -0.52 -5.91 -11.19
CA VAL A 202 -1.58 -5.13 -11.84
C VAL A 202 -2.82 -5.98 -12.06
N PHE A 203 -2.69 -7.19 -12.62
CA PHE A 203 -3.82 -8.11 -12.80
C PHE A 203 -4.50 -8.44 -11.47
N SER A 204 -3.72 -8.70 -10.42
CA SER A 204 -4.25 -8.88 -9.07
C SER A 204 -5.04 -7.64 -8.59
N GLY A 205 -4.48 -6.44 -8.77
CA GLY A 205 -5.11 -5.18 -8.38
C GLY A 205 -6.39 -4.87 -9.16
N ILE A 206 -6.45 -5.17 -10.45
CA ILE A 206 -7.65 -5.01 -11.29
C ILE A 206 -8.76 -5.95 -10.80
N ILE A 207 -8.45 -7.21 -10.55
CA ILE A 207 -9.43 -8.17 -10.02
C ILE A 207 -9.91 -7.71 -8.64
N LEU A 208 -9.00 -7.29 -7.77
CA LEU A 208 -9.35 -6.79 -6.44
C LEU A 208 -10.20 -5.51 -6.49
N ALA A 209 -9.95 -4.62 -7.46
CA ALA A 209 -10.75 -3.42 -7.66
C ALA A 209 -12.21 -3.77 -8.03
N SER A 210 -12.43 -4.89 -8.74
CA SER A 210 -13.79 -5.37 -9.06
C SER A 210 -14.59 -5.84 -7.83
N PHE A 211 -13.91 -6.14 -6.71
CA PHE A 211 -14.59 -6.59 -5.49
C PHE A 211 -15.26 -5.47 -4.70
N LYS A 212 -14.93 -4.20 -4.98
CA LYS A 212 -15.54 -3.06 -4.27
C LYS A 212 -16.93 -2.69 -4.79
N GLY A 213 -17.46 -3.46 -5.75
CA GLY A 213 -18.76 -3.23 -6.37
C GLY A 213 -18.70 -2.05 -7.34
N ASP A 214 -19.55 -2.07 -8.35
CA ASP A 214 -19.78 -0.88 -9.16
C ASP A 214 -20.46 0.16 -8.26
N GLN A 215 -19.72 1.20 -7.88
CA GLN A 215 -20.27 2.31 -7.10
C GLN A 215 -21.53 2.80 -7.80
N SER A 216 -22.65 2.84 -7.07
CA SER A 216 -23.94 3.13 -7.68
C SER A 216 -23.87 4.48 -8.38
N THR A 217 -24.12 4.50 -9.69
CA THR A 217 -24.13 5.71 -10.53
C THR A 217 -25.22 6.71 -10.12
N TYR A 218 -26.13 6.31 -9.22
CA TYR A 218 -27.20 7.14 -8.70
C TYR A 218 -26.70 8.25 -7.76
N ILE A 219 -25.58 8.06 -7.05
CA ILE A 219 -25.05 9.05 -6.09
C ILE A 219 -24.23 10.13 -6.83
N CYS A 220 -23.61 9.77 -7.95
CA CYS A 220 -22.68 10.64 -8.68
C CYS A 220 -23.23 10.97 -10.08
N PRO A 221 -24.02 12.05 -10.22
CA PRO A 221 -24.73 12.33 -11.45
C PRO A 221 -23.75 12.55 -12.62
N ILE A 222 -23.93 11.77 -13.70
CA ILE A 222 -23.12 11.88 -14.93
C ILE A 222 -23.23 13.28 -15.55
N VAL A 223 -24.38 13.94 -15.35
CA VAL A 223 -24.71 15.25 -15.94
C VAL A 223 -23.83 16.39 -15.39
N SER A 224 -23.32 16.27 -14.15
CA SER A 224 -22.45 17.31 -13.57
C SER A 224 -20.99 17.22 -14.04
N GLY A 225 -20.61 16.18 -14.79
CA GLY A 225 -19.22 15.94 -15.21
C GLY A 225 -18.28 15.49 -14.08
N GLU A 226 -18.78 15.36 -12.85
CA GLU A 226 -17.99 15.04 -11.65
C GLU A 226 -17.25 13.71 -11.77
N HIS A 227 -17.87 12.70 -12.39
CA HIS A 227 -17.22 11.41 -12.61
C HIS A 227 -15.96 11.52 -13.47
N THR A 228 -16.03 12.25 -14.60
CA THR A 228 -14.85 12.47 -15.45
C THR A 228 -13.75 13.23 -14.72
N ARG A 229 -14.13 14.21 -13.89
CA ARG A 229 -13.20 14.96 -13.04
C ARG A 229 -12.49 14.04 -12.04
N GLN A 230 -13.22 13.16 -11.34
CA GLN A 230 -12.61 12.21 -10.39
C GLN A 230 -11.69 11.20 -11.09
N GLN A 231 -12.06 10.73 -12.28
CA GLN A 231 -11.17 9.88 -13.08
C GLN A 231 -9.87 10.62 -13.45
N THR A 232 -9.96 11.87 -13.91
CA THR A 232 -8.76 12.67 -14.21
C THR A 232 -7.88 12.90 -12.98
N PHE A 233 -8.48 13.12 -11.80
CA PHE A 233 -7.74 13.20 -10.54
C PHE A 233 -7.07 11.88 -10.16
N GLY A 234 -7.72 10.75 -10.42
CA GLY A 234 -7.13 9.42 -10.25
C GLY A 234 -5.88 9.21 -11.11
N TYR A 235 -5.95 9.54 -12.40
CA TYR A 235 -4.79 9.44 -13.30
C TYR A 235 -3.68 10.43 -12.94
N LEU A 236 -4.04 11.67 -12.57
CA LEU A 236 -3.06 12.67 -12.16
C LEU A 236 -2.38 12.26 -10.85
N SER A 237 -3.12 11.71 -9.89
CA SER A 237 -2.56 11.14 -8.66
C SER A 237 -1.57 10.03 -8.96
N LEU A 238 -1.91 9.11 -9.86
CA LEU A 238 -1.01 8.04 -10.29
C LEU A 238 0.28 8.59 -10.92
N LEU A 239 0.16 9.60 -11.78
CA LEU A 239 1.30 10.26 -12.41
C LEU A 239 2.20 10.94 -11.38
N LEU A 240 1.63 11.67 -10.42
CA LEU A 240 2.39 12.30 -9.35
C LEU A 240 3.07 11.26 -8.45
N ASP A 241 2.39 10.17 -8.09
CA ASP A 241 2.98 9.10 -7.27
C ASP A 241 4.18 8.45 -8.00
N PHE A 242 4.04 8.21 -9.30
CA PHE A 242 5.14 7.75 -10.16
C PHE A 242 6.31 8.75 -10.20
N LEU A 243 6.04 10.04 -10.41
CA LEU A 243 7.06 11.10 -10.44
C LEU A 243 7.75 11.29 -9.09
N ILE A 244 7.02 11.17 -7.98
CA ILE A 244 7.58 11.28 -6.63
C ILE A 244 8.55 10.12 -6.38
N ILE A 245 8.13 8.91 -6.69
CA ILE A 245 8.93 7.70 -6.46
C ILE A 245 10.18 7.70 -7.35
N THR A 246 10.04 7.97 -8.65
CA THR A 246 11.16 8.06 -9.59
C THR A 246 12.10 9.22 -9.27
N GLY A 247 11.57 10.42 -9.01
CA GLY A 247 12.36 11.57 -8.60
C GLY A 247 13.14 11.34 -7.31
N SER A 248 12.51 10.68 -6.32
CA SER A 248 13.18 10.28 -5.08
C SER A 248 14.33 9.32 -5.36
N ALA A 249 14.08 8.29 -6.19
CA ALA A 249 15.11 7.32 -6.55
C ALA A 249 16.29 7.95 -7.29
N GLU A 250 16.04 8.85 -8.23
CA GLU A 250 17.10 9.57 -8.96
C GLU A 250 17.90 10.50 -8.02
N LEU A 251 17.24 11.18 -7.08
CA LEU A 251 17.93 11.96 -6.04
C LEU A 251 18.85 11.09 -5.16
N SER A 252 18.51 9.82 -4.96
CA SER A 252 19.37 8.87 -4.24
C SER A 252 20.51 8.31 -5.09
N SER A 253 20.29 8.12 -6.40
CA SER A 253 21.23 7.46 -7.31
C SER A 253 22.32 8.41 -7.81
N GLU A 254 22.01 9.69 -8.02
CA GLU A 254 22.94 10.68 -8.57
C GLU A 254 24.12 10.98 -7.63
N GLY A 255 23.98 10.62 -6.35
CA GLY A 255 25.07 10.61 -5.37
C GLY A 255 26.00 9.39 -5.47
N GLY A 256 25.67 8.37 -6.24
CA GLY A 256 26.29 7.04 -6.20
C GLY A 256 27.71 6.89 -6.76
N ARG A 257 28.43 7.98 -7.09
CA ARG A 257 29.89 7.85 -7.31
C ARG A 257 30.53 7.41 -5.98
N PRO A 258 31.51 6.48 -5.99
CA PRO A 258 31.92 5.67 -4.84
C PRO A 258 32.74 6.44 -3.78
N GLY A 259 32.15 7.50 -3.23
CA GLY A 259 32.61 8.21 -2.04
C GLY A 259 31.44 8.35 -1.07
N ASP A 260 31.58 7.75 0.12
CA ASP A 260 30.55 7.58 1.18
C ASP A 260 29.80 8.86 1.64
N GLY A 261 30.23 10.05 1.22
CA GLY A 261 29.59 11.32 1.59
C GLY A 261 28.19 11.52 1.02
N ASN A 262 27.91 10.96 -0.15
CA ASN A 262 26.75 11.39 -0.95
C ASN A 262 25.41 10.74 -0.54
N ARG A 263 25.43 9.56 0.07
CA ARG A 263 24.18 8.91 0.57
C ARG A 263 23.50 9.75 1.65
N LYS A 264 24.29 10.43 2.49
CA LYS A 264 23.79 11.33 3.55
C LYS A 264 23.03 12.50 2.93
N GLN A 265 23.57 13.08 1.86
CA GLN A 265 22.97 14.20 1.17
C GLN A 265 21.59 13.84 0.62
N GLY A 266 21.40 12.65 0.05
CA GLY A 266 20.10 12.15 -0.42
C GLY A 266 19.05 12.09 0.70
N LEU A 267 19.39 11.47 1.84
CA LEU A 267 18.47 11.39 3.00
C LEU A 267 18.13 12.79 3.55
N ILE A 268 19.14 13.65 3.69
CA ILE A 268 18.95 15.03 4.14
C ILE A 268 17.99 15.78 3.21
N SER A 269 18.12 15.58 1.90
CA SER A 269 17.26 16.19 0.88
C SER A 269 15.80 15.79 1.00
N TRP A 270 15.53 14.51 1.22
CA TRP A 270 14.18 14.01 1.37
C TRP A 270 13.57 14.49 2.68
N GLY A 271 14.37 14.50 3.75
CA GLY A 271 13.98 15.05 5.04
C GLY A 271 13.55 16.51 4.94
N TYR A 272 14.37 17.36 4.31
CA TYR A 272 14.02 18.76 4.08
C TYR A 272 12.87 18.93 3.08
N GLY A 273 12.80 18.10 2.03
CA GLY A 273 11.70 18.11 1.06
C GLY A 273 10.35 17.86 1.72
N LEU A 274 10.24 16.80 2.53
CA LEU A 274 9.01 16.47 3.28
C LEU A 274 8.69 17.50 4.36
N LEU A 275 9.70 18.03 5.05
CA LEU A 275 9.52 19.08 6.04
C LEU A 275 9.05 20.39 5.38
N GLY A 276 9.57 20.73 4.21
CA GLY A 276 9.11 21.85 3.39
C GLY A 276 7.66 21.72 2.96
N VAL A 277 7.24 20.53 2.51
CA VAL A 277 5.83 20.23 2.21
C VAL A 277 4.95 20.46 3.42
N ALA A 278 5.35 19.94 4.60
CA ALA A 278 4.59 20.12 5.83
C ALA A 278 4.49 21.59 6.24
N LEU A 279 5.61 22.33 6.24
CA LEU A 279 5.64 23.76 6.57
C LEU A 279 4.78 24.60 5.63
N PHE A 280 4.73 24.26 4.34
CA PHE A 280 3.87 24.95 3.38
C PHE A 280 2.37 24.79 3.71
N TRP A 281 1.94 23.61 4.16
CA TRP A 281 0.54 23.32 4.41
C TRP A 281 0.06 23.62 5.85
N ILE A 282 0.95 23.72 6.83
CA ILE A 282 0.60 24.05 8.23
C ILE A 282 -0.21 25.37 8.34
N PRO A 283 0.17 26.50 7.70
CA PRO A 283 -0.63 27.72 7.74
C PRO A 283 -2.06 27.52 7.21
N TRP A 284 -2.21 26.71 6.16
CA TRP A 284 -3.51 26.39 5.58
C TRP A 284 -4.37 25.53 6.52
N VAL A 285 -3.75 24.53 7.16
CA VAL A 285 -4.38 23.74 8.23
C VAL A 285 -4.91 24.64 9.35
N VAL A 286 -4.08 25.58 9.83
CA VAL A 286 -4.46 26.54 10.88
C VAL A 286 -5.57 27.48 10.42
N TYR A 287 -5.52 27.95 9.17
CA TYR A 287 -6.56 28.80 8.61
C TYR A 287 -7.94 28.09 8.58
N LEU A 288 -7.97 26.83 8.15
CA LEU A 288 -9.22 26.05 8.08
C LEU A 288 -9.79 25.74 9.47
N THR A 289 -8.94 25.45 10.45
CA THR A 289 -9.39 25.17 11.83
C THR A 289 -9.99 26.42 12.48
N VAL A 290 -9.39 27.59 12.25
CA VAL A 290 -9.95 28.87 12.72
C VAL A 290 -11.27 29.17 12.00
N LYS A 291 -11.31 29.01 10.67
CA LYS A 291 -12.50 29.29 9.85
C LYS A 291 -13.70 28.43 10.23
N ASN A 292 -13.48 27.15 10.53
CA ASN A 292 -14.55 26.21 10.90
C ASN A 292 -15.05 26.41 12.35
N GLY A 293 -14.64 27.49 13.01
CA GLY A 293 -15.27 27.96 14.23
C GLY A 293 -14.76 27.28 15.50
N GLY A 294 -13.44 27.08 15.64
CA GLY A 294 -12.64 26.99 16.88
C GLY A 294 -13.06 26.05 18.04
N GLY A 295 -14.26 25.47 18.03
CA GLY A 295 -14.89 24.79 19.16
C GLY A 295 -14.89 23.27 19.05
N THR A 296 -14.73 22.72 17.85
CA THR A 296 -14.41 21.29 17.66
C THR A 296 -12.91 21.10 17.76
N PHE A 297 -12.38 21.27 18.98
CA PHE A 297 -11.06 20.69 19.29
C PHE A 297 -11.10 19.22 18.87
N ALA A 298 -10.11 18.82 18.08
CA ALA A 298 -9.90 17.43 17.66
C ALA A 298 -10.14 16.51 18.86
N THR A 299 -11.13 15.62 18.75
CA THR A 299 -11.41 14.64 19.80
C THR A 299 -10.11 13.90 20.12
N SER A 300 -9.85 13.62 21.41
CA SER A 300 -8.63 12.91 21.84
C SER A 300 -8.42 11.61 21.04
N ASN A 301 -9.52 10.95 20.67
CA ASN A 301 -9.56 9.76 19.82
C ASN A 301 -9.02 10.01 18.40
N TYR A 302 -9.41 11.11 17.77
CA TYR A 302 -8.88 11.52 16.46
C TYR A 302 -7.38 11.77 16.54
N LEU A 303 -6.92 12.57 17.51
CA LEU A 303 -5.50 12.94 17.61
C LEU A 303 -4.61 11.71 17.83
N ARG A 304 -5.04 10.78 18.69
CA ARG A 304 -4.34 9.51 18.92
C ARG A 304 -4.27 8.66 17.65
N SER A 305 -5.36 8.59 16.89
CA SER A 305 -5.44 7.84 15.64
C SER A 305 -4.56 8.46 14.54
N ALA A 306 -4.65 9.78 14.37
CA ALA A 306 -3.84 10.54 13.41
C ALA A 306 -2.33 10.42 13.71
N TRP A 307 -1.94 10.53 14.98
CA TRP A 307 -0.55 10.32 15.38
C TRP A 307 -0.08 8.89 15.13
N GLY A 308 -0.91 7.89 15.45
CA GLY A 308 -0.63 6.48 15.18
C GLY A 308 -0.37 6.23 13.68
N GLN A 309 -1.25 6.71 12.81
CA GLN A 309 -1.09 6.58 11.36
C GLN A 309 0.14 7.33 10.83
N ALA A 310 0.34 8.58 11.27
CA ALA A 310 1.48 9.38 10.85
C ALA A 310 2.82 8.74 11.29
N ALA A 311 2.87 8.13 12.49
CA ALA A 311 4.02 7.39 12.96
C ALA A 311 4.27 6.11 12.14
N LEU A 312 3.23 5.35 11.78
CA LEU A 312 3.36 4.19 10.90
C LEU A 312 3.90 4.57 9.53
N VAL A 313 3.40 5.66 8.94
CA VAL A 313 3.89 6.20 7.66
C VAL A 313 5.35 6.63 7.77
N ALA A 314 5.72 7.31 8.86
CA ALA A 314 7.12 7.69 9.09
C ALA A 314 8.05 6.47 9.23
N ILE A 315 7.62 5.41 9.91
CA ILE A 315 8.35 4.14 9.98
C ILE A 315 8.47 3.50 8.59
N ALA A 316 7.39 3.47 7.81
CA ALA A 316 7.40 2.92 6.45
C ALA A 316 8.36 3.69 5.54
N ILE A 317 8.32 5.02 5.54
CA ILE A 317 9.19 5.86 4.70
C ILE A 317 10.66 5.74 5.15
N THR A 318 10.93 5.78 6.45
CA THR A 318 12.31 5.64 6.95
C THR A 318 12.88 4.26 6.65
N SER A 319 12.11 3.20 6.83
CA SER A 319 12.53 1.85 6.46
C SER A 319 12.74 1.69 4.95
N ALA A 320 11.84 2.25 4.13
CA ALA A 320 11.99 2.28 2.67
C ALA A 320 13.26 3.03 2.23
N SER A 321 13.59 4.16 2.88
CA SER A 321 14.82 4.91 2.58
C SER A 321 16.10 4.10 2.83
N GLN A 322 16.07 3.19 3.81
CA GLN A 322 17.19 2.31 4.13
C GLN A 322 17.24 1.09 3.22
N MET A 323 16.08 0.62 2.75
CA MET A 323 16.00 -0.48 1.79
C MET A 323 16.32 -0.02 0.35
N LEU A 324 16.12 1.25 0.01
CA LEU A 324 16.27 1.73 -1.38
C LEU A 324 17.64 1.42 -2.01
N PRO A 325 18.78 1.63 -1.33
CA PRO A 325 20.10 1.31 -1.91
C PRO A 325 20.30 -0.18 -2.17
N GLN A 326 19.59 -1.04 -1.43
CA GLN A 326 19.75 -2.49 -1.54
C GLN A 326 18.72 -3.07 -2.50
N TYR A 327 17.44 -2.77 -2.28
CA TYR A 327 16.34 -3.33 -3.05
C TYR A 327 16.08 -2.61 -4.37
N GLY A 328 16.54 -1.36 -4.51
CA GLY A 328 16.18 -0.48 -5.60
C GLY A 328 14.73 0.00 -5.49
N MET A 329 14.39 1.01 -6.28
CA MET A 329 13.05 1.60 -6.30
C MET A 329 11.98 0.59 -6.75
N VAL A 330 12.26 -0.15 -7.82
CA VAL A 330 11.36 -1.17 -8.35
C VAL A 330 11.06 -2.24 -7.32
N GLY A 331 12.09 -2.69 -6.59
CA GLY A 331 11.92 -3.70 -5.55
C GLY A 331 11.04 -3.24 -4.40
N LEU A 332 11.22 -1.99 -3.95
CA LEU A 332 10.34 -1.43 -2.92
C LEU A 332 8.90 -1.30 -3.38
N CYS A 333 8.67 -0.87 -4.62
CA CYS A 333 7.32 -0.73 -5.16
C CYS A 333 6.63 -2.09 -5.32
N VAL A 334 7.34 -3.09 -5.83
CA VAL A 334 6.80 -4.45 -5.99
C VAL A 334 6.50 -5.10 -4.64
N LEU A 335 7.40 -4.98 -3.66
CA LEU A 335 7.16 -5.53 -2.32
C LEU A 335 6.02 -4.80 -1.59
N GLY A 336 6.01 -3.46 -1.62
CA GLY A 336 4.92 -2.66 -1.03
C GLY A 336 3.58 -2.92 -1.72
N GLY A 337 3.58 -3.01 -3.05
CA GLY A 337 2.39 -3.35 -3.85
C GLY A 337 1.87 -4.75 -3.55
N PHE A 338 2.76 -5.75 -3.40
CA PHE A 338 2.39 -7.10 -2.98
C PHE A 338 1.70 -7.10 -1.62
N ILE A 339 2.30 -6.44 -0.61
CA ILE A 339 1.72 -6.37 0.74
C ILE A 339 0.36 -5.68 0.69
N ALA A 340 0.27 -4.53 0.03
CA ALA A 340 -0.97 -3.78 -0.08
C ALA A 340 -2.07 -4.60 -0.77
N SER A 341 -1.78 -5.23 -1.91
CA SER A 341 -2.76 -6.07 -2.61
C SER A 341 -3.17 -7.30 -1.79
N TYR A 342 -2.20 -7.99 -1.16
CA TYR A 342 -2.49 -9.18 -0.34
C TYR A 342 -3.36 -8.86 0.87
N PHE A 343 -3.04 -7.82 1.64
CA PHE A 343 -3.82 -7.48 2.83
C PHE A 343 -5.16 -6.82 2.51
N ASN A 344 -5.26 -6.05 1.42
CA ASN A 344 -6.56 -5.59 0.93
C ASN A 344 -7.43 -6.78 0.49
N LEU A 345 -6.86 -7.77 -0.21
CA LEU A 345 -7.56 -8.99 -0.59
C LEU A 345 -8.04 -9.76 0.64
N LEU A 346 -7.15 -9.99 1.61
CA LEU A 346 -7.49 -10.70 2.85
C LEU A 346 -8.56 -9.95 3.65
N SER A 347 -8.43 -8.63 3.78
CA SER A 347 -9.44 -7.79 4.46
C SER A 347 -10.79 -7.87 3.75
N THR A 348 -10.80 -7.89 2.41
CA THR A 348 -12.03 -8.02 1.63
C THR A 348 -12.65 -9.41 1.79
N ILE A 349 -11.85 -10.47 1.84
CA ILE A 349 -12.35 -11.85 2.05
C ILE A 349 -12.90 -12.04 3.47
N VAL A 350 -12.23 -11.46 4.47
CA VAL A 350 -12.58 -11.62 5.89
C VAL A 350 -13.77 -10.74 6.26
N ASN A 351 -13.79 -9.48 5.82
CA ASN A 351 -14.86 -8.53 6.16
C ASN A 351 -16.01 -8.55 5.16
N GLY A 352 -15.74 -8.87 3.88
CA GLY A 352 -16.72 -8.90 2.79
C GLY A 352 -17.57 -10.17 2.76
N GLN A 353 -17.99 -10.65 3.93
CA GLN A 353 -19.06 -11.65 4.02
C GLN A 353 -20.44 -11.06 3.73
N GLU A 354 -20.51 -9.77 3.36
CA GLU A 354 -21.74 -9.18 2.88
C GLU A 354 -22.20 -9.85 1.57
N PRO A 355 -23.51 -10.07 1.38
CA PRO A 355 -24.06 -10.78 0.22
C PRO A 355 -23.79 -10.09 -1.12
N PHE A 356 -23.41 -8.81 -1.09
CA PHE A 356 -23.18 -8.02 -2.28
C PHE A 356 -22.00 -7.05 -2.06
N PRO A 357 -21.07 -6.94 -3.02
CA PRO A 357 -20.98 -7.72 -4.27
C PRO A 357 -20.52 -9.16 -4.02
N LEU A 358 -21.10 -10.12 -4.75
CA LEU A 358 -20.73 -11.53 -4.61
C LEU A 358 -19.30 -11.76 -5.12
N ILE A 359 -18.38 -12.03 -4.21
CA ILE A 359 -16.99 -12.35 -4.57
C ILE A 359 -16.91 -13.83 -4.90
N HIS A 360 -16.85 -14.16 -6.19
CA HIS A 360 -16.64 -15.54 -6.61
C HIS A 360 -15.29 -16.08 -6.09
N PRO A 361 -15.25 -17.28 -5.48
CA PRO A 361 -14.00 -17.89 -5.01
C PRO A 361 -12.95 -18.04 -6.12
N SER A 362 -13.37 -18.22 -7.37
CA SER A 362 -12.49 -18.26 -8.54
C SER A 362 -11.76 -16.93 -8.77
N HIS A 363 -12.44 -15.80 -8.61
CA HIS A 363 -11.83 -14.47 -8.74
C HIS A 363 -10.91 -14.16 -7.56
N ALA A 364 -11.33 -14.51 -6.33
CA ALA A 364 -10.48 -14.36 -5.15
C ALA A 364 -9.20 -15.20 -5.28
N PHE A 365 -9.33 -16.44 -5.75
CA PHE A 365 -8.20 -17.33 -6.05
C PHE A 365 -7.29 -16.74 -7.13
N ALA A 366 -7.86 -16.24 -8.24
CA ALA A 366 -7.09 -15.62 -9.31
C ALA A 366 -6.31 -14.38 -8.82
N ALA A 367 -6.96 -13.51 -8.03
CA ALA A 367 -6.31 -12.34 -7.44
C ALA A 367 -5.15 -12.74 -6.51
N LEU A 368 -5.37 -13.74 -5.65
CA LEU A 368 -4.35 -14.27 -4.75
C LEU A 368 -3.18 -14.90 -5.52
N PHE A 369 -3.49 -15.70 -6.54
CA PHE A 369 -2.53 -16.38 -7.40
C PHE A 369 -1.64 -15.38 -8.14
N PHE A 370 -2.22 -14.38 -8.79
CA PHE A 370 -1.47 -13.34 -9.49
C PHE A 370 -0.64 -12.48 -8.52
N CYS A 371 -1.16 -12.17 -7.34
CA CYS A 371 -0.41 -11.44 -6.31
C CYS A 371 0.86 -12.20 -5.90
N SER A 372 0.69 -13.47 -5.51
CA SER A 372 1.78 -14.32 -5.04
C SER A 372 2.79 -14.66 -6.13
N ILE A 373 2.34 -14.94 -7.35
CA ILE A 373 3.24 -15.15 -8.49
C ILE A 373 4.02 -13.88 -8.82
N GLY A 374 3.38 -12.71 -8.81
CA GLY A 374 4.06 -11.43 -9.00
C GLY A 374 5.20 -11.25 -8.00
N GLY A 375 4.92 -11.44 -6.70
CA GLY A 375 5.93 -11.36 -5.64
C GLY A 375 7.04 -12.41 -5.75
N LEU A 376 6.70 -13.66 -6.05
CA LEU A 376 7.67 -14.75 -6.22
C LEU A 376 8.57 -14.54 -7.44
N ILE A 377 8.02 -14.19 -8.60
CA ILE A 377 8.79 -13.91 -9.82
C ILE A 377 9.79 -12.79 -9.56
N PHE A 378 9.40 -11.74 -8.83
CA PHE A 378 10.33 -10.67 -8.45
C PHE A 378 11.51 -11.21 -7.63
N LEU A 379 11.24 -11.99 -6.58
CA LEU A 379 12.30 -12.54 -5.74
C LEU A 379 13.17 -13.55 -6.50
N PHE A 380 12.61 -14.35 -7.41
CA PHE A 380 13.37 -15.27 -8.28
C PHE A 380 14.26 -14.54 -9.28
N SER A 381 13.73 -13.50 -9.91
CA SER A 381 14.45 -12.65 -10.85
C SER A 381 15.64 -11.97 -10.20
N ARG A 382 15.48 -11.62 -8.92
CA ARG A 382 16.52 -10.97 -8.12
C ARG A 382 17.68 -11.92 -7.80
N THR A 383 17.41 -13.12 -7.27
CA THR A 383 18.48 -14.08 -6.96
C THR A 383 19.15 -14.68 -8.19
N ALA A 384 18.52 -14.59 -9.35
CA ALA A 384 19.11 -15.02 -10.61
C ALA A 384 20.11 -14.00 -11.17
N SER A 385 20.19 -12.80 -10.58
CA SER A 385 21.21 -11.80 -10.86
C SER A 385 22.45 -12.15 -10.04
N ASP A 386 23.56 -12.48 -10.69
CA ASP A 386 24.80 -12.91 -10.03
C ASP A 386 25.48 -11.80 -9.20
N ASP A 387 25.03 -10.55 -9.34
CA ASP A 387 25.55 -9.38 -8.64
C ASP A 387 25.03 -9.22 -7.19
N GLU A 388 24.18 -10.12 -6.71
CA GLU A 388 23.54 -9.96 -5.40
C GLU A 388 24.45 -10.45 -4.25
N PRO A 389 24.69 -9.64 -3.20
CA PRO A 389 25.49 -10.06 -2.06
C PRO A 389 24.82 -11.21 -1.27
N GLN A 390 25.63 -12.16 -0.79
CA GLN A 390 25.18 -13.41 -0.15
C GLN A 390 24.16 -13.21 1.00
N PHE A 391 24.26 -12.13 1.78
CA PHE A 391 23.33 -11.87 2.88
C PHE A 391 21.91 -11.56 2.39
N LEU A 392 21.77 -10.91 1.22
CA LEU A 392 20.46 -10.66 0.60
C LEU A 392 19.84 -11.96 0.08
N THR A 393 20.67 -12.90 -0.38
CA THR A 393 20.18 -14.22 -0.82
C THR A 393 19.42 -14.94 0.29
N ARG A 394 19.94 -14.92 1.53
CA ARG A 394 19.28 -15.52 2.70
C ARG A 394 17.96 -14.80 3.01
N LEU A 395 17.96 -13.46 2.99
CA LEU A 395 16.76 -12.66 3.23
C LEU A 395 15.68 -12.92 2.16
N ASN A 396 16.06 -13.00 0.88
CA ASN A 396 15.16 -13.31 -0.22
C ASN A 396 14.55 -14.71 -0.09
N TRP A 397 15.32 -15.68 0.40
CA TRP A 397 14.80 -17.02 0.73
C TRP A 397 13.73 -16.96 1.83
N VAL A 398 13.99 -16.22 2.90
CA VAL A 398 13.00 -16.01 3.98
C VAL A 398 11.75 -15.32 3.43
N LEU A 399 11.90 -14.27 2.62
CA LEU A 399 10.77 -13.57 2.00
C LEU A 399 9.94 -14.49 1.10
N ARG A 400 10.56 -15.38 0.32
CA ARG A 400 9.84 -16.38 -0.48
C ARG A 400 9.02 -17.31 0.40
N PHE A 401 9.63 -17.82 1.47
CA PHE A 401 8.94 -18.67 2.42
C PHE A 401 7.71 -17.95 2.99
N VAL A 402 7.88 -16.69 3.41
CA VAL A 402 6.76 -15.85 3.89
C VAL A 402 5.67 -15.69 2.82
N ILE A 403 6.01 -15.37 1.57
CA ILE A 403 5.00 -15.25 0.49
C ILE A 403 4.24 -16.56 0.27
N VAL A 404 4.93 -17.71 0.31
CA VAL A 404 4.30 -19.04 0.17
C VAL A 404 3.39 -19.34 1.36
N THR A 405 3.81 -19.02 2.58
CA THR A 405 2.98 -19.17 3.78
C THR A 405 1.74 -18.29 3.70
N LEU A 406 1.89 -17.02 3.31
CA LEU A 406 0.78 -16.10 3.10
C LEU A 406 -0.17 -16.62 2.01
N PHE A 407 0.35 -17.13 0.91
CA PHE A 407 -0.48 -17.77 -0.12
C PHE A 407 -1.31 -18.93 0.45
N GLY A 408 -0.71 -19.82 1.26
CA GLY A 408 -1.41 -20.91 1.93
C GLY A 408 -2.51 -20.42 2.89
N ILE A 409 -2.23 -19.38 3.69
CA ILE A 409 -3.23 -18.76 4.58
C ILE A 409 -4.37 -18.16 3.76
N GLY A 410 -4.07 -17.42 2.69
CA GLY A 410 -5.09 -16.86 1.80
C GLY A 410 -5.97 -17.93 1.17
N LEU A 411 -5.38 -19.06 0.72
CA LEU A 411 -6.14 -20.18 0.18
C LEU A 411 -7.08 -20.78 1.22
N PHE A 412 -6.60 -20.98 2.45
CA PHE A 412 -7.42 -21.47 3.54
C PHE A 412 -8.66 -20.60 3.74
N TRP A 413 -8.48 -19.28 3.80
CA TRP A 413 -9.60 -18.34 3.93
C TRP A 413 -10.58 -18.39 2.75
N ILE A 414 -10.08 -18.47 1.51
CA ILE A 414 -10.94 -18.57 0.32
C ILE A 414 -11.78 -19.86 0.36
N PHE A 415 -11.19 -20.99 0.74
CA PHE A 415 -11.92 -22.27 0.81
C PHE A 415 -12.84 -22.38 2.03
N SER A 416 -12.56 -21.63 3.10
CA SER A 416 -13.43 -21.55 4.28
C SER A 416 -14.60 -20.59 4.12
N GLN A 417 -14.72 -19.88 2.99
CA GLN A 417 -15.88 -19.02 2.75
C GLN A 417 -17.16 -19.88 2.68
N PRO A 418 -18.19 -19.56 3.46
CA PRO A 418 -19.45 -20.29 3.41
C PRO A 418 -20.08 -20.11 2.03
N SER A 419 -20.59 -21.19 1.43
CA SER A 419 -21.25 -21.16 0.13
C SER A 419 -22.67 -20.56 0.24
N ILE A 420 -22.76 -19.28 0.58
CA ILE A 420 -24.02 -18.50 0.58
C ILE A 420 -24.31 -17.98 -0.85
N SER A 421 -23.58 -18.48 -1.85
CA SER A 421 -23.45 -18.01 -3.23
C SER A 421 -24.72 -18.03 -4.10
N HIS A 422 -25.89 -18.32 -3.51
CA HIS A 422 -27.15 -18.45 -4.25
C HIS A 422 -28.31 -17.64 -3.69
N LEU A 423 -28.16 -16.97 -2.54
CA LEU A 423 -29.23 -16.14 -2.00
C LEU A 423 -29.22 -14.78 -2.69
N HIS A 424 -30.36 -14.41 -3.27
CA HIS A 424 -30.54 -13.07 -3.80
C HIS A 424 -30.42 -12.06 -2.62
N PRO A 425 -29.82 -10.86 -2.78
CA PRO A 425 -29.70 -9.91 -1.67
C PRO A 425 -31.03 -9.60 -0.97
N ILE A 426 -32.12 -9.59 -1.75
CA ILE A 426 -33.49 -9.45 -1.23
C ILE A 426 -33.87 -10.64 -0.36
N GLU A 427 -33.53 -11.87 -0.74
CA GLU A 427 -33.80 -13.06 0.08
C GLU A 427 -32.99 -13.03 1.38
N LEU A 428 -31.75 -12.53 1.36
CA LEU A 428 -31.00 -12.34 2.60
C LEU A 428 -31.68 -11.31 3.51
N LEU A 429 -32.07 -10.15 2.97
CA LEU A 429 -32.79 -9.13 3.75
C LEU A 429 -34.12 -9.66 4.30
N ILE A 430 -34.84 -10.47 3.53
CA ILE A 430 -36.06 -11.14 4.00
C ILE A 430 -35.75 -12.14 5.11
N HIS A 431 -34.67 -12.92 4.96
CA HIS A 431 -34.25 -13.90 5.95
C HIS A 431 -33.81 -13.24 7.26
N GLU A 432 -32.97 -12.21 7.19
CA GLU A 432 -32.52 -11.43 8.34
C GLU A 432 -33.69 -10.70 9.02
N ALA A 433 -34.61 -10.13 8.23
CA ALA A 433 -35.85 -9.57 8.76
C ALA A 433 -36.69 -10.63 9.48
N GLY A 434 -36.74 -11.86 8.96
CA GLY A 434 -37.38 -13.01 9.58
C GLY A 434 -36.75 -13.37 10.93
N GLU A 435 -35.42 -13.52 10.99
CA GLU A 435 -34.71 -13.84 12.25
C GLU A 435 -34.87 -12.73 13.29
N ASN A 436 -34.79 -11.46 12.86
CA ASN A 436 -35.03 -10.30 13.73
C ASN A 436 -36.49 -10.28 14.23
N HIS A 437 -37.45 -10.62 13.37
CA HIS A 437 -38.86 -10.74 13.75
C HIS A 437 -39.08 -11.87 14.77
N ASP A 438 -38.53 -13.06 14.54
CA ASP A 438 -38.66 -14.20 15.45
C ASP A 438 -37.99 -13.95 16.81
N THR A 439 -36.87 -13.25 16.81
CA THR A 439 -36.18 -12.82 18.04
C THR A 439 -37.04 -11.82 18.79
N TRP A 440 -37.59 -10.82 18.10
CA TRP A 440 -38.52 -9.87 18.69
C TRP A 440 -39.76 -10.57 19.25
N LEU A 441 -40.34 -11.51 18.51
CA LEU A 441 -41.54 -12.25 18.89
C LEU A 441 -41.30 -13.10 20.15
N ARG A 442 -40.11 -13.67 20.31
CA ARG A 442 -39.69 -14.36 21.55
C ARG A 442 -39.61 -13.38 22.73
N THR A 443 -38.95 -12.24 22.56
CA THR A 443 -38.86 -11.22 23.62
C THR A 443 -40.23 -10.62 23.97
N ALA A 444 -41.11 -10.44 22.98
CA ALA A 444 -42.46 -9.93 23.20
C ALA A 444 -43.34 -10.92 23.98
N LYS A 445 -43.19 -12.23 23.76
CA LYS A 445 -43.90 -13.26 24.55
C LYS A 445 -43.52 -13.27 26.03
N GLU A 446 -42.36 -12.74 26.39
CA GLU A 446 -41.93 -12.61 27.79
C GLU A 446 -42.56 -11.41 28.51
N SER A 447 -43.12 -10.45 27.77
CA SER A 447 -43.80 -9.28 28.36
C SER A 447 -45.21 -9.65 28.85
N ILE A 448 -45.63 -9.07 29.98
CA ILE A 448 -46.88 -9.44 30.68
C ILE A 448 -48.10 -8.85 29.97
N GLY A 449 -47.91 -7.82 29.13
CA GLY A 449 -48.99 -7.21 28.36
C GLY A 449 -48.53 -6.48 27.10
N LEU A 450 -49.49 -6.24 26.19
CA LEU A 450 -49.28 -5.57 24.91
C LEU A 450 -48.67 -4.17 25.06
N ALA A 451 -49.13 -3.41 26.06
CA ALA A 451 -48.62 -2.07 26.32
C ALA A 451 -47.11 -2.07 26.66
N GLU A 452 -46.66 -3.09 27.39
CA GLU A 452 -45.26 -3.27 27.78
C GLU A 452 -44.40 -3.67 26.58
N ALA A 453 -44.88 -4.59 25.73
CA ALA A 453 -44.21 -4.97 24.48
C ALA A 453 -44.04 -3.77 23.53
N VAL A 454 -45.08 -2.95 23.37
CA VAL A 454 -45.05 -1.75 22.51
C VAL A 454 -44.08 -0.71 23.06
N GLN A 455 -44.08 -0.49 24.38
CA GLN A 455 -43.15 0.43 25.03
C GLN A 455 -41.70 -0.04 24.88
N HIS A 456 -41.42 -1.33 25.07
CA HIS A 456 -40.09 -1.90 24.83
C HIS A 456 -39.63 -1.75 23.38
N TYR A 457 -40.53 -1.94 22.42
CA TYR A 457 -40.22 -1.73 21.00
C TYR A 457 -39.89 -0.26 20.70
N GLN A 458 -40.70 0.68 21.20
CA GLN A 458 -40.47 2.11 21.03
C GLN A 458 -39.18 2.57 21.67
N VAL A 459 -38.84 2.07 22.86
CA VAL A 459 -37.58 2.39 23.55
C VAL A 459 -36.37 1.85 22.77
N LYS A 460 -36.48 0.64 22.21
CA LYS A 460 -35.36 -0.01 21.50
C LYS A 460 -35.12 0.57 20.10
N TYR A 461 -36.17 0.89 19.36
CA TYR A 461 -36.07 1.27 17.95
C TYR A 461 -36.48 2.72 17.65
N GLY A 462 -37.04 3.45 18.62
CA GLY A 462 -37.48 4.84 18.43
C GLY A 462 -38.67 4.98 17.45
N GLN A 463 -39.37 3.88 17.15
CA GLN A 463 -40.44 3.82 16.16
C GLN A 463 -41.65 3.06 16.71
N HIS A 464 -42.85 3.35 16.18
CA HIS A 464 -44.05 2.57 16.51
C HIS A 464 -43.97 1.18 15.85
N PRO A 465 -44.42 0.11 16.54
CA PRO A 465 -44.43 -1.21 15.95
C PRO A 465 -45.38 -1.24 14.74
N PRO A 466 -45.05 -2.00 13.69
CA PRO A 466 -45.84 -2.04 12.49
C PRO A 466 -47.26 -2.62 12.72
N PRO A 467 -48.27 -2.16 11.95
CA PRO A 467 -49.69 -2.34 12.26
C PRO A 467 -50.16 -3.80 12.29
N TYR A 468 -49.48 -4.72 11.62
CA TYR A 468 -49.86 -6.15 11.59
C TYR A 468 -49.76 -6.83 12.97
N VAL A 469 -48.90 -6.32 13.88
CA VAL A 469 -48.84 -6.80 15.28
C VAL A 469 -50.12 -6.42 16.05
N PHE A 470 -50.71 -5.27 15.73
CA PHE A 470 -51.95 -4.82 16.34
C PHE A 470 -53.13 -5.76 15.99
N TRP A 471 -53.19 -6.27 14.75
CA TRP A 471 -54.30 -7.09 14.29
C TRP A 471 -54.29 -8.52 14.83
N SER A 472 -53.11 -9.15 14.97
CA SER A 472 -53.02 -10.51 15.49
C SER A 472 -53.27 -10.58 17.00
N SER A 473 -52.79 -9.59 17.77
CA SER A 473 -53.13 -9.46 19.20
C SER A 473 -54.58 -9.08 19.43
N PHE A 474 -55.18 -8.24 18.57
CA PHE A 474 -56.60 -7.88 18.67
C PHE A 474 -57.51 -9.08 18.32
N MET A 475 -57.19 -9.87 17.29
CA MET A 475 -57.95 -11.09 17.00
C MET A 475 -57.77 -12.18 18.06
N GLY A 476 -56.58 -12.32 18.66
CA GLY A 476 -56.36 -13.25 19.78
C GLY A 476 -57.18 -12.87 21.01
N PHE A 477 -57.25 -11.58 21.34
CA PHE A 477 -58.11 -11.07 22.43
C PHE A 477 -59.60 -11.23 22.12
N VAL A 478 -60.01 -11.03 20.86
CA VAL A 478 -61.39 -11.23 20.41
C VAL A 478 -61.78 -12.71 20.45
N LEU A 479 -60.89 -13.63 20.07
CA LEU A 479 -61.13 -15.08 20.15
C LEU A 479 -61.22 -15.58 21.60
N ILE A 480 -60.34 -15.11 22.50
CA ILE A 480 -60.40 -15.45 23.93
C ILE A 480 -61.66 -14.83 24.58
N ALA A 481 -62.03 -13.60 24.20
CA ALA A 481 -63.28 -12.98 24.67
C ALA A 481 -64.52 -13.69 24.12
N LEU A 482 -64.50 -14.18 22.87
CA LEU A 482 -65.56 -15.00 22.30
C LEU A 482 -65.64 -16.36 22.98
N GLU A 483 -64.51 -17.00 23.30
CA GLU A 483 -64.47 -18.32 23.95
C GLU A 483 -64.95 -18.26 25.40
N ILE A 484 -64.71 -17.14 26.11
CA ILE A 484 -65.28 -16.85 27.43
C ILE A 484 -66.80 -16.56 27.34
N LEU A 485 -67.25 -15.88 26.28
CA LEU A 485 -68.67 -15.61 26.03
C LEU A 485 -69.45 -16.87 25.57
N THR A 486 -68.81 -17.80 24.85
CA THR A 486 -69.45 -19.05 24.40
C THR A 486 -69.42 -20.14 25.45
N ASN A 487 -68.38 -20.25 26.28
CA ASN A 487 -68.31 -21.26 27.35
C ASN A 487 -69.03 -20.84 28.64
N GLY A 488 -69.43 -19.57 28.79
CA GLY A 488 -70.25 -19.08 29.90
C GLY A 488 -71.76 -19.31 29.76
N MET A 489 -72.24 -19.91 28.66
CA MET A 489 -73.67 -20.04 28.36
C MET A 489 -74.18 -21.48 28.22
N THR A 490 -73.45 -22.49 28.73
CA THR A 490 -73.95 -23.87 28.79
C THR A 490 -73.65 -24.55 30.11
N THR A 491 -74.42 -24.21 31.16
CA THR A 491 -74.97 -25.17 32.13
C THR A 491 -76.10 -24.50 32.93
N PRO A 492 -77.31 -25.09 33.02
CA PRO A 492 -78.33 -24.72 34.00
C PRO A 492 -77.96 -25.14 35.43
#